data_AF-A0A838U471-F1
#
_entry.id   AF-A0A838U471-F1
#
_cell.length_a   1.000
_cell.length_b   1.000
_cell.length_c   1.000
_cell.angle_alpha   90.00
_cell.angle_beta   90.00
_cell.angle_gamma   90.00
#
_symmetry.space_group_name_H-M   'P 1'
#
loop_
_entity.id
_entity.type
_entity.pdbx_description
1 polymer ?
#
loop_
_entity_poly.entity_id
_entity_poly.type
_entity_poly.pdbx_seq_one_letter_code
_entity_poly.pdbx_strand_id
1 'polypeptide(L)'
;MKEENLHYIITLELGIAILNSDKNVIYFNKFIDPINSHGKLKNKDYNEINDSIEFVEKYKNSDILTNFPEIINILRNKDFKLIEKTSPLVEKYIQINKLDIYLQSNHFSNEKEIINELRDFSLKWSSLKVQEASEQMDLHISQSINALDEIDKISNTLGTRMREWYGLHFPELDNLLQNANTYALLISCCGT
;
A
#
# COMPACT_ATOMS: atom_id res chain seq x y z
N MET A 1 -22.58 15.27 32.81
CA MET A 1 -23.76 15.34 31.93
C MET A 1 -23.37 15.89 30.54
N LYS A 2 -22.44 15.25 29.81
CA LYS A 2 -21.90 15.78 28.54
C LYS A 2 -21.55 14.69 27.50
N GLU A 3 -22.06 13.46 27.68
CA GLU A 3 -21.71 12.33 26.79
C GLU A 3 -22.78 12.02 25.73
N GLU A 4 -24.02 12.51 25.85
CA GLU A 4 -25.13 12.16 24.94
C GLU A 4 -25.05 12.79 23.52
N ASN A 5 -24.00 13.55 23.23
CA ASN A 5 -23.87 14.31 21.98
C ASN A 5 -22.53 14.06 21.29
N LEU A 6 -22.02 12.83 21.33
CA LEU A 6 -20.78 12.43 20.69
C LEU A 6 -21.00 11.21 19.77
N HIS A 7 -20.55 11.31 18.54
CA HIS A 7 -20.59 10.23 17.55
C HIS A 7 -19.20 9.97 16.96
N TYR A 8 -18.94 8.72 16.61
CA TYR A 8 -17.69 8.32 15.99
C TYR A 8 -17.94 7.84 14.56
N ILE A 9 -17.21 8.39 13.60
CA ILE A 9 -17.16 7.86 12.24
C ILE A 9 -15.83 7.14 12.08
N ILE A 10 -15.88 5.83 12.07
CA ILE A 10 -14.69 4.99 12.05
C ILE A 10 -14.60 4.30 10.71
N THR A 11 -13.55 4.62 9.97
CA THR A 11 -13.19 3.88 8.76
C THR A 11 -12.46 2.61 9.18
N LEU A 12 -13.07 1.47 8.88
CA LEU A 12 -12.53 0.13 9.15
C LEU A 12 -12.08 -0.53 7.84
N GLU A 13 -11.53 -1.75 7.92
CA GLU A 13 -11.07 -2.49 6.74
C GLU A 13 -12.22 -2.81 5.79
N LEU A 14 -13.33 -3.34 6.30
CA LEU A 14 -14.44 -3.83 5.48
C LEU A 14 -15.55 -2.80 5.24
N GLY A 15 -15.43 -1.59 5.80
CA GLY A 15 -16.50 -0.58 5.70
C GLY A 15 -16.31 0.61 6.62
N ILE A 16 -17.34 1.46 6.70
CA ILE A 16 -17.41 2.58 7.64
C ILE A 16 -18.46 2.31 8.70
N ALA A 17 -18.05 2.36 9.95
CA ALA A 17 -18.93 2.25 11.11
C ALA A 17 -19.22 3.63 11.71
N ILE A 18 -20.48 3.88 12.03
CA ILE A 18 -20.92 5.05 12.80
C ILE A 18 -21.32 4.55 14.19
N LEU A 19 -20.64 5.02 15.22
CA LEU A 19 -20.84 4.61 16.60
C LEU A 19 -21.45 5.73 17.44
N ASN A 20 -22.25 5.36 18.45
CA ASN A 20 -22.73 6.29 19.47
C ASN A 20 -21.64 6.59 20.52
N SER A 21 -21.97 7.40 21.52
CA SER A 21 -21.11 7.72 22.67
C SER A 21 -20.62 6.48 23.43
N ASP A 22 -21.46 5.45 23.50
CA ASP A 22 -21.16 4.16 24.16
C ASP A 22 -20.37 3.20 23.25
N LYS A 23 -20.05 3.64 22.02
CA LYS A 23 -19.31 2.88 20.98
C LYS A 23 -20.09 1.70 20.40
N ASN A 24 -21.40 1.68 20.55
CA ASN A 24 -22.29 0.75 19.86
C ASN A 24 -22.52 1.21 18.42
N VAL A 25 -22.62 0.25 17.49
CA VAL A 25 -22.88 0.54 16.08
C VAL A 25 -24.31 1.04 15.89
N ILE A 26 -24.45 2.26 15.38
CA ILE A 26 -25.75 2.82 14.96
C ILE A 26 -25.97 2.53 13.47
N TYR A 27 -24.91 2.62 12.68
CA TYR A 27 -24.95 2.40 11.24
C TYR A 27 -23.63 1.84 10.75
N PHE A 28 -23.69 0.99 9.74
CA PHE A 28 -22.52 0.43 9.10
C PHE A 28 -22.75 0.41 7.59
N ASN A 29 -21.79 0.93 6.85
CA ASN A 29 -21.74 0.86 5.40
C ASN A 29 -20.63 -0.11 4.99
N LYS A 30 -21.01 -1.30 4.51
CA LYS A 30 -20.07 -2.33 4.03
C LYS A 30 -19.53 -1.92 2.66
N PHE A 31 -18.22 -1.97 2.50
CA PHE A 31 -17.59 -1.72 1.20
C PHE A 31 -17.92 -2.84 0.21
N ILE A 32 -18.16 -2.46 -1.04
CA ILE A 32 -18.41 -3.41 -2.12
C ILE A 32 -17.13 -4.19 -2.42
N ASP A 33 -16.01 -3.47 -2.51
CA ASP A 33 -14.68 -4.06 -2.58
C ASP A 33 -13.73 -3.24 -1.69
N PRO A 34 -13.44 -3.74 -0.47
CA PRO A 34 -12.62 -3.06 0.52
C PRO A 34 -11.36 -2.40 -0.06
N ILE A 35 -10.64 -3.11 -0.93
CA ILE A 35 -9.36 -2.64 -1.48
C ILE A 35 -9.55 -1.41 -2.37
N ASN A 36 -10.47 -1.51 -3.33
CA ASN A 36 -10.78 -0.41 -4.24
C ASN A 36 -11.42 0.76 -3.49
N SER A 37 -12.27 0.50 -2.50
CA SER A 37 -12.89 1.54 -1.67
C SER A 37 -11.83 2.32 -0.88
N HIS A 38 -10.86 1.66 -0.25
CA HIS A 38 -9.73 2.34 0.40
C HIS A 38 -8.87 3.15 -0.60
N GLY A 39 -8.71 2.66 -1.84
CA GLY A 39 -8.06 3.40 -2.93
C GLY A 39 -8.82 4.67 -3.31
N LYS A 40 -10.14 4.58 -3.49
CA LYS A 40 -11.01 5.73 -3.78
C LYS A 40 -10.96 6.78 -2.67
N LEU A 41 -11.01 6.35 -1.41
CA LEU A 41 -10.91 7.26 -0.26
C LEU A 41 -9.59 8.05 -0.25
N LYS A 42 -8.46 7.40 -0.54
CA LYS A 42 -7.16 8.09 -0.69
C LYS A 42 -7.15 9.08 -1.84
N ASN A 43 -7.82 8.75 -2.95
CA ASN A 43 -7.91 9.59 -4.14
C ASN A 43 -8.99 10.67 -4.04
N LYS A 44 -9.60 10.86 -2.86
CA LYS A 44 -10.67 11.82 -2.59
C LYS A 44 -11.97 11.57 -3.39
N ASP A 45 -12.19 10.33 -3.82
CA ASP A 45 -13.47 9.88 -4.36
C ASP A 45 -14.32 9.31 -3.22
N TYR A 46 -15.42 9.99 -2.91
CA TYR A 46 -16.26 9.72 -1.73
C TYR A 46 -17.67 9.25 -2.10
N ASN A 47 -17.89 8.87 -3.36
CA ASN A 47 -19.22 8.46 -3.83
C ASN A 47 -19.79 7.28 -3.02
N GLU A 48 -18.95 6.31 -2.66
CA GLU A 48 -19.35 5.11 -1.92
C GLU A 48 -19.70 5.40 -0.44
N ILE A 49 -19.26 6.54 0.09
CA ILE A 49 -19.48 6.91 1.49
C ILE A 49 -20.54 8.00 1.66
N ASN A 50 -21.18 8.42 0.55
CA ASN A 50 -22.19 9.47 0.59
C ASN A 50 -23.37 9.08 1.49
N ASP A 51 -23.81 7.82 1.43
CA ASP A 51 -24.87 7.29 2.29
C ASP A 51 -24.50 7.38 3.78
N SER A 52 -23.24 7.10 4.11
CA SER A 52 -22.72 7.25 5.48
C SER A 52 -22.73 8.71 5.91
N ILE A 53 -22.33 9.64 5.02
CA ILE A 53 -22.35 11.07 5.30
C ILE A 53 -23.78 11.57 5.52
N GLU A 54 -24.71 11.20 4.65
CA GLU A 54 -26.14 11.52 4.77
C GLU A 54 -26.75 10.98 6.05
N PHE A 55 -26.34 9.78 6.49
CA PHE A 55 -26.77 9.24 7.77
C PHE A 55 -26.29 10.10 8.95
N VAL A 56 -25.02 10.52 8.95
CA VAL A 56 -24.45 11.36 10.00
C VAL A 56 -25.08 12.75 10.04
N GLU A 57 -25.60 13.26 8.92
CA GLU A 57 -26.27 14.56 8.89
C GLU A 57 -27.46 14.67 9.87
N LYS A 58 -28.09 13.54 10.23
CA LYS A 58 -29.13 13.50 11.27
C LYS A 58 -28.62 13.92 12.64
N TYR A 59 -27.31 13.86 12.86
CA TYR A 59 -26.62 14.14 14.11
C TYR A 59 -25.73 15.40 14.03
N LYS A 60 -26.04 16.36 13.15
CA LYS A 60 -25.26 17.61 12.95
C LYS A 60 -24.92 18.40 14.22
N ASN A 61 -25.79 18.33 15.22
CA ASN A 61 -25.64 19.05 16.49
C ASN A 61 -24.72 18.35 17.51
N SER A 62 -24.23 17.15 17.17
CA SER A 62 -23.31 16.37 18.00
C SER A 62 -21.86 16.58 17.57
N ASP A 63 -20.94 16.32 18.49
CA ASP A 63 -19.51 16.34 18.22
C ASP A 63 -19.15 15.02 17.49
N ILE A 64 -18.35 15.11 16.42
CA ILE A 64 -17.98 13.97 15.57
C ILE A 64 -16.49 13.73 15.66
N LEU A 65 -16.11 12.49 15.95
CA LEU A 65 -14.71 12.07 15.96
C LEU A 65 -14.45 11.02 14.87
N THR A 66 -13.35 11.17 14.14
CA THR A 66 -12.96 10.23 13.07
C THR A 66 -11.53 9.76 13.19
N ASN A 67 -11.26 8.51 12.82
CA ASN A 67 -9.90 7.99 12.69
C ASN A 67 -9.26 8.32 11.32
N PHE A 68 -10.04 8.83 10.38
CA PHE A 68 -9.60 9.13 9.02
C PHE A 68 -9.70 10.63 8.74
N PRO A 69 -8.57 11.37 8.78
CA PRO A 69 -8.56 12.82 8.67
C PRO A 69 -9.12 13.37 7.34
N GLU A 70 -9.03 12.65 6.23
CA GLU A 70 -9.55 13.15 4.95
C GLU A 70 -11.08 13.36 4.99
N ILE A 71 -11.81 12.54 5.76
CA ILE A 71 -13.26 12.71 5.97
C ILE A 71 -13.59 14.02 6.67
N ILE A 72 -12.70 14.53 7.55
CA ILE A 72 -12.90 15.81 8.25
C ILE A 72 -13.11 16.95 7.25
N ASN A 73 -12.32 16.98 6.18
CA ASN A 73 -12.40 18.04 5.18
C ASN A 73 -13.74 18.06 4.43
N ILE A 74 -14.34 16.88 4.20
CA ILE A 74 -15.64 16.75 3.53
C ILE A 74 -16.75 17.22 4.47
N LEU A 75 -16.71 16.77 5.71
CA LEU A 75 -17.75 17.04 6.69
C LEU A 75 -17.73 18.50 7.12
N ARG A 76 -16.57 19.18 7.13
CA ARG A 76 -16.51 20.63 7.41
C ARG A 76 -17.42 21.48 6.53
N ASN A 77 -17.71 21.05 5.31
CA ASN A 77 -18.57 21.78 4.39
C ASN A 77 -20.08 21.66 4.69
N LYS A 78 -20.47 20.89 5.72
CA LYS A 78 -21.87 20.48 5.99
C LYS A 78 -22.43 20.96 7.35
N ASP A 79 -21.88 22.03 7.91
CA ASP A 79 -22.35 22.71 9.15
C ASP A 79 -22.42 21.81 10.40
N PHE A 80 -21.43 20.94 10.61
CA PHE A 80 -21.32 20.17 11.85
C PHE A 80 -20.71 21.00 12.99
N LYS A 81 -21.16 20.75 14.23
CA LYS A 81 -20.73 21.49 15.44
C LYS A 81 -19.23 21.38 15.71
N LEU A 82 -18.67 20.17 15.66
CA LEU A 82 -17.24 19.91 15.87
C LEU A 82 -16.88 18.61 15.15
N ILE A 83 -15.80 18.63 14.36
CA ILE A 83 -15.26 17.43 13.71
C ILE A 83 -13.76 17.37 13.96
N GLU A 84 -13.32 16.37 14.70
CA GLU A 84 -11.92 16.19 15.08
C GLU A 84 -11.42 14.77 14.85
N LYS A 85 -10.10 14.63 14.89
CA LYS A 85 -9.48 13.30 14.90
C LYS A 85 -9.74 12.64 16.26
N THR A 86 -10.10 11.36 16.24
CA THR A 86 -10.29 10.58 17.46
C THR A 86 -8.97 10.38 18.23
N SER A 87 -9.06 10.08 19.51
CA SER A 87 -7.88 9.87 20.35
C SER A 87 -7.26 8.47 20.15
N PRO A 88 -5.94 8.30 20.35
CA PRO A 88 -5.29 6.99 20.21
C PRO A 88 -5.86 5.89 21.14
N LEU A 89 -6.40 6.28 22.29
CA LEU A 89 -7.06 5.36 23.23
C LEU A 89 -8.34 4.77 22.64
N VAL A 90 -9.11 5.59 21.93
CA VAL A 90 -10.34 5.15 21.24
C VAL A 90 -10.00 4.25 20.06
N GLU A 91 -8.98 4.60 19.25
CA GLU A 91 -8.51 3.75 18.15
C GLU A 91 -8.08 2.37 18.66
N LYS A 92 -7.33 2.32 19.76
CA LYS A 92 -6.93 1.07 20.40
C LYS A 92 -8.13 0.26 20.89
N TYR A 93 -9.12 0.90 21.49
CA TYR A 93 -10.34 0.23 21.92
C TYR A 93 -11.10 -0.39 20.74
N ILE A 94 -11.24 0.35 19.63
CA ILE A 94 -11.88 -0.12 18.40
C ILE A 94 -11.11 -1.33 17.84
N GLN A 95 -9.78 -1.29 17.85
CA GLN A 95 -8.97 -2.38 17.34
C GLN A 95 -9.16 -3.67 18.16
N ILE A 96 -9.28 -3.56 19.49
CA ILE A 96 -9.49 -4.71 20.38
C ILE A 96 -10.88 -5.30 20.19
N ASN A 97 -11.92 -4.46 20.10
CA ASN A 97 -13.32 -4.89 20.00
C ASN A 97 -13.85 -4.91 18.55
N LYS A 98 -12.94 -5.01 17.57
CA LYS A 98 -13.26 -4.92 16.15
C LYS A 98 -14.26 -5.97 15.70
N LEU A 99 -14.13 -7.20 16.22
CA LEU A 99 -15.02 -8.30 15.88
C LEU A 99 -16.46 -8.01 16.35
N ASP A 100 -16.62 -7.50 17.57
CA ASP A 100 -17.91 -7.14 18.14
C ASP A 100 -18.60 -6.03 17.33
N ILE A 101 -17.84 -5.03 16.90
CA ILE A 101 -18.33 -3.95 16.03
C ILE A 101 -18.88 -4.52 14.71
N TYR A 102 -18.15 -5.46 14.08
CA TYR A 102 -18.63 -6.09 12.87
C TYR A 102 -19.87 -6.97 13.11
N LEU A 103 -19.94 -7.70 14.23
CA LEU A 103 -21.14 -8.48 14.56
C LEU A 103 -22.37 -7.60 14.79
N GLN A 104 -22.21 -6.45 15.47
CA GLN A 104 -23.29 -5.48 15.69
C GLN A 104 -23.80 -4.84 14.39
N SER A 105 -23.01 -4.87 13.32
CA SER A 105 -23.38 -4.23 12.05
C SER A 105 -24.54 -4.91 11.32
N ASN A 106 -24.93 -6.14 11.68
CA ASN A 106 -25.89 -6.98 10.96
C ASN A 106 -25.55 -7.26 9.47
N HIS A 107 -24.32 -6.95 9.02
CA HIS A 107 -23.88 -7.19 7.64
C HIS A 107 -23.11 -8.50 7.46
N PHE A 108 -22.87 -9.22 8.54
CA PHE A 108 -22.10 -10.46 8.56
C PHE A 108 -22.87 -11.53 9.31
N SER A 109 -22.82 -12.76 8.82
CA SER A 109 -23.61 -13.86 9.37
C SER A 109 -22.96 -14.42 10.63
N ASN A 110 -21.63 -14.58 10.60
CA ASN A 110 -20.86 -15.28 11.64
C ASN A 110 -19.46 -14.68 11.81
N GLU A 111 -18.87 -14.87 12.99
CA GLU A 111 -17.47 -14.49 13.28
C GLU A 111 -16.46 -15.05 12.26
N LYS A 112 -16.67 -16.29 11.82
CA LYS A 112 -15.80 -16.95 10.83
C LYS A 112 -15.79 -16.22 9.49
N GLU A 113 -16.93 -15.69 9.06
CA GLU A 113 -17.05 -14.93 7.82
C GLU A 113 -16.23 -13.64 7.91
N ILE A 114 -16.39 -12.90 9.03
CA ILE A 114 -15.65 -11.66 9.31
C ILE A 114 -14.14 -11.92 9.30
N ILE A 115 -13.68 -12.96 10.01
CA ILE A 115 -12.25 -13.30 10.09
C ILE A 115 -11.68 -13.63 8.70
N ASN A 116 -12.43 -14.38 7.88
CA ASN A 116 -12.01 -14.70 6.52
C ASN A 116 -11.94 -13.46 5.63
N GLU A 117 -12.96 -12.59 5.65
CA GLU A 117 -12.93 -11.34 4.88
C GLU A 117 -11.79 -10.41 5.32
N LEU A 118 -11.55 -10.28 6.62
CA LEU A 118 -10.43 -9.49 7.16
C LEU A 118 -9.07 -10.07 6.74
N ARG A 119 -8.94 -11.40 6.72
CA ARG A 119 -7.74 -12.07 6.25
C ARG A 119 -7.51 -11.82 4.77
N ASP A 120 -8.55 -11.94 3.95
CA ASP A 120 -8.48 -11.70 2.51
C ASP A 120 -8.13 -10.24 2.21
N PHE A 121 -8.73 -9.29 2.94
CA PHE A 121 -8.35 -7.88 2.88
C PHE A 121 -6.87 -7.69 3.22
N SER A 122 -6.40 -8.28 4.33
CA SER A 122 -5.02 -8.14 4.78
C SER A 122 -4.03 -8.66 3.74
N LEU A 123 -4.31 -9.82 3.14
CA LEU A 123 -3.47 -10.40 2.08
C LEU A 123 -3.42 -9.49 0.84
N LYS A 124 -4.57 -9.05 0.36
CA LYS A 124 -4.65 -8.15 -0.81
C LYS A 124 -3.98 -6.81 -0.54
N TRP A 125 -4.21 -6.23 0.64
CA TRP A 125 -3.62 -4.95 1.03
C TRP A 125 -2.10 -5.03 1.16
N SER A 126 -1.57 -6.09 1.78
CA SER A 126 -0.13 -6.35 1.84
C SER A 126 0.46 -6.53 0.45
N SER A 127 -0.20 -7.28 -0.44
CA SER A 127 0.25 -7.47 -1.82
C SER A 127 0.33 -6.14 -2.57
N LEU A 128 -0.69 -5.28 -2.45
CA LEU A 128 -0.67 -3.95 -3.06
C LEU A 128 0.44 -3.08 -2.51
N LYS A 129 0.66 -3.10 -1.19
CA LYS A 129 1.74 -2.34 -0.56
C LYS A 129 3.13 -2.78 -1.02
N VAL A 130 3.33 -4.08 -1.22
CA VAL A 130 4.57 -4.62 -1.78
C VAL A 130 4.74 -4.21 -3.25
N GLN A 131 3.66 -4.24 -4.03
CA GLN A 131 3.66 -3.77 -5.40
C GLN A 131 4.01 -2.27 -5.49
N GLU A 132 3.33 -1.41 -4.73
CA GLU A 132 3.60 0.03 -4.65
C GLU A 132 5.07 0.32 -4.26
N ALA A 133 5.64 -0.47 -3.35
CA ALA A 133 7.04 -0.34 -2.95
C ALA A 133 8.00 -0.82 -4.05
N SER A 134 7.63 -1.85 -4.80
CA SER A 134 8.45 -2.41 -5.89
C SER A 134 8.44 -1.52 -7.14
N GLU A 135 7.39 -0.74 -7.34
CA GLU A 135 7.26 0.24 -8.42
C GLU A 135 8.08 1.53 -8.19
N GLN A 136 8.81 1.63 -7.06
CA GLN A 136 9.64 2.80 -6.78
C GLN A 136 10.79 2.91 -7.79
N MET A 137 10.77 3.99 -8.57
CA MET A 137 11.76 4.27 -9.62
C MET A 137 13.20 4.27 -9.10
N ASP A 138 13.42 4.72 -7.86
CA ASP A 138 14.75 4.74 -7.23
C ASP A 138 15.34 3.33 -7.05
N LEU A 139 14.49 2.33 -6.77
CA LEU A 139 14.93 0.93 -6.71
C LEU A 139 15.38 0.46 -8.09
N HIS A 140 14.62 0.76 -9.15
CA HIS A 140 15.00 0.40 -10.52
C HIS A 140 16.29 1.07 -10.98
N ILE A 141 16.49 2.35 -10.65
CA ILE A 141 17.73 3.08 -10.95
C ILE A 141 18.92 2.43 -10.23
N SER A 142 18.80 2.20 -8.91
CA SER A 142 19.86 1.58 -8.14
C SER A 142 20.21 0.17 -8.65
N GLN A 143 19.20 -0.65 -8.97
CA GLN A 143 19.41 -1.97 -9.55
C GLN A 143 20.07 -1.91 -10.93
N SER A 144 19.72 -0.92 -11.76
CA SER A 144 20.34 -0.74 -13.09
C SER A 144 21.81 -0.32 -12.99
N ILE A 145 22.17 0.54 -12.04
CA ILE A 145 23.56 0.92 -11.78
C ILE A 145 24.37 -0.29 -11.32
N ASN A 146 23.84 -1.05 -10.35
CA ASN A 146 24.50 -2.27 -9.87
C ASN A 146 24.68 -3.30 -10.99
N ALA A 147 23.66 -3.48 -11.84
CA ALA A 147 23.75 -4.38 -12.99
C ALA A 147 24.81 -3.95 -14.00
N LEU A 148 25.00 -2.65 -14.21
CA LEU A 148 26.06 -2.12 -15.07
C LEU A 148 27.45 -2.43 -14.48
N ASP A 149 27.65 -2.20 -13.18
CA ASP A 149 28.89 -2.54 -12.49
C ASP A 149 29.20 -4.05 -12.55
N GLU A 150 28.16 -4.89 -12.47
CA GLU A 150 28.29 -6.34 -12.63
C GLU A 150 28.70 -6.72 -14.05
N ILE A 151 28.09 -6.11 -15.08
CA ILE A 151 28.46 -6.31 -16.48
C ILE A 151 29.93 -5.92 -16.71
N ASP A 152 30.40 -4.82 -16.14
CA ASP A 152 31.80 -4.40 -16.28
C ASP A 152 32.77 -5.41 -15.64
N LYS A 153 32.44 -5.94 -14.46
CA LYS A 153 33.23 -7.00 -13.81
C LYS A 153 33.24 -8.29 -14.63
N ILE A 154 32.09 -8.68 -15.17
CA ILE A 154 31.96 -9.87 -16.03
C ILE A 154 32.76 -9.66 -17.32
N SER A 155 32.65 -8.50 -17.96
CA SER A 155 33.36 -8.15 -19.18
C SER A 155 34.87 -8.24 -18.99
N ASN A 156 35.41 -7.68 -17.90
CA ASN A 156 36.82 -7.79 -17.56
C ASN A 156 37.25 -9.25 -17.32
N THR A 157 36.45 -10.02 -16.58
CA THR A 157 36.72 -11.43 -16.31
C THR A 157 36.75 -12.25 -17.60
N LEU A 158 35.75 -12.06 -18.47
CA LEU A 158 35.66 -12.70 -19.79
C LEU A 158 36.82 -12.28 -20.69
N GLY A 159 37.21 -11.01 -20.65
CA GLY A 159 38.38 -10.48 -21.37
C GLY A 159 39.65 -11.22 -21.01
N THR A 160 39.92 -11.40 -19.71
CA THR A 160 41.09 -12.17 -19.24
C THR A 160 40.99 -13.64 -19.65
N ARG A 161 39.83 -14.28 -19.47
CA ARG A 161 39.64 -15.69 -19.86
C ARG A 161 39.81 -15.94 -21.34
N MET A 162 39.33 -15.02 -22.17
CA MET A 162 39.47 -15.09 -23.62
C MET A 162 40.93 -14.96 -24.05
N ARG A 163 41.70 -14.07 -23.42
CA ARG A 163 43.15 -13.93 -23.66
C ARG A 163 43.92 -15.18 -23.23
N GLU A 164 43.62 -15.72 -22.05
CA GLU A 164 44.21 -16.98 -21.58
C GLU A 164 43.94 -18.13 -22.57
N TRP A 165 42.70 -18.23 -23.06
CA TRP A 165 42.30 -19.31 -23.96
C TRP A 165 42.89 -19.18 -25.35
N TYR A 166 42.76 -18.01 -26.00
CA TYR A 166 43.26 -17.80 -27.36
C TYR A 166 44.77 -17.59 -27.42
N GLY A 167 45.39 -17.13 -26.33
CA GLY A 167 46.84 -17.06 -26.19
C GLY A 167 47.54 -18.42 -26.31
N LEU A 168 46.83 -19.53 -26.05
CA LEU A 168 47.34 -20.88 -26.34
C LEU A 168 47.54 -21.13 -27.84
N HIS A 169 46.75 -20.48 -28.69
CA HIS A 169 46.82 -20.60 -30.15
C HIS A 169 47.73 -19.54 -30.76
N PHE A 170 47.63 -18.29 -30.30
CA PHE A 170 48.42 -17.17 -30.84
C PHE A 170 48.87 -16.20 -29.72
N PRO A 171 49.97 -16.52 -29.02
CA PRO A 171 50.41 -15.80 -27.83
C PRO A 171 50.89 -14.37 -28.12
N GLU A 172 51.38 -14.09 -29.33
CA GLU A 172 51.88 -12.77 -29.72
C GLU A 172 50.77 -11.71 -29.78
N LEU A 173 49.51 -12.12 -29.95
CA LEU A 173 48.37 -11.20 -30.03
C LEU A 173 48.10 -10.48 -28.71
N ASP A 174 48.41 -11.11 -27.58
CA ASP A 174 48.13 -10.56 -26.25
C ASP A 174 48.97 -9.29 -25.98
N ASN A 175 50.23 -9.29 -26.42
CA ASN A 175 51.14 -8.16 -26.28
C ASN A 175 50.82 -7.01 -27.25
N LEU A 176 50.16 -7.29 -28.37
CA LEU A 176 49.85 -6.30 -29.41
C LEU A 176 48.57 -5.50 -29.12
N LEU A 177 47.60 -6.11 -28.43
CA LEU A 177 46.29 -5.50 -28.21
C LEU A 177 45.94 -5.41 -26.74
N GLN A 178 45.92 -4.18 -26.21
CA GLN A 178 45.58 -3.94 -24.80
C GLN A 178 44.06 -3.87 -24.54
N ASN A 179 43.26 -3.45 -25.53
CA ASN A 179 41.81 -3.34 -25.38
C ASN A 179 41.11 -4.71 -25.55
N ALA A 180 40.41 -5.17 -24.51
CA ALA A 180 39.68 -6.45 -24.51
C ALA A 180 38.56 -6.52 -25.57
N ASN A 181 37.89 -5.40 -25.87
CA ASN A 181 36.84 -5.36 -26.90
C ASN A 181 37.43 -5.53 -28.30
N THR A 182 38.55 -4.86 -28.59
CA THR A 182 39.25 -5.01 -29.88
C THR A 182 39.80 -6.43 -30.03
N TYR A 183 40.34 -7.01 -28.95
CA TYR A 183 40.79 -8.40 -28.91
C TYR A 183 39.64 -9.37 -29.22
N ALA A 184 38.47 -9.18 -28.59
CA ALA A 184 37.27 -9.96 -28.84
C ALA A 184 36.79 -9.87 -30.29
N LEU A 185 36.75 -8.66 -30.85
CA LEU A 185 36.33 -8.43 -32.24
C LEU A 185 37.24 -9.14 -33.24
N LEU A 186 38.56 -9.13 -33.02
CA LEU A 186 39.51 -9.79 -33.91
C LEU A 186 39.37 -11.31 -33.87
N ILE A 187 39.21 -11.91 -32.68
CA ILE A 187 38.96 -13.35 -32.56
C ILE A 187 37.61 -13.71 -33.20
N SER A 188 36.57 -12.90 -32.99
CA SER A 188 35.25 -13.14 -33.58
C SER A 188 35.28 -13.10 -35.12
N CYS A 189 36.01 -12.13 -35.71
CA CYS A 189 36.06 -11.96 -37.16
C CYS A 189 37.05 -12.90 -37.86
N CYS A 190 38.20 -13.16 -37.23
CA CYS A 190 39.36 -13.79 -37.88
C CYS A 190 39.86 -15.03 -37.15
N GLY A 191 39.21 -15.42 -36.05
CA GLY A 191 39.48 -16.70 -35.39
C GLY A 191 39.20 -17.84 -36.35
N THR A 192 40.14 -18.77 -36.43
CA THR A 192 40.03 -20.03 -37.19
C THR A 192 39.15 -21.04 -36.48
#